data_AF-A9A494-F1
#
_entry.id   AF-A9A494-F1
#
_cell.length_a   1.000
_cell.length_b   1.000
_cell.length_c   1.000
_cell.angle_alpha   90.00
_cell.angle_beta   90.00
_cell.angle_gamma   90.00
#
_symmetry.space_group_name_H-M   'P 1'
#
loop_
_entity.id
_entity.type
_entity.pdbx_description
1 polymer ?
#
loop_
_entity_poly.entity_id
_entity_poly.type
_entity_poly.pdbx_seq_one_letter_code
_entity_poly.pdbx_strand_id
1 'polypeptide(L)'
;MKTKLLIIFVSLGLFVSIPYAFSSEPVGILVHPPPLKQVQLEISLHEIQCNGDRTLIWQKDTLKPACVFHESELIFDRKWAKMRIGMPAEEITQEKLCLWYADNLPKYLKPYCISESKVLQSDSKPLVVMVAPSINEEYYREVFHDIIDYDIQTVNTIYGKDNVVLLVDKETKHLFEGKIPDDALLEANVADIWIRDFGTVDTMTEVKFDFKPQYLTNEDSVWINDSFEDWYDQKNLSGKKSELILDGGNLVFNGKDKAITTVRVFEDNPQYDELAIDSRLKELLQVTEIAYLPEEEGDITGHSDGMVMWAEPDKLLVNEYEEPFRSQVLGELEASLSGVEIIEIPYVNQNEFWRDWPSACGYYLNSLVTDDFIYVPVYGLTEDQMVLELIQSHTSKEVISIDASNVCFMGGSVRCLTWTVDGLNAEKILEH
;
A
#
# COMPACT_ATOMS: atom_id res chain seq x y z
N MET A 1 30.18 52.64 -24.61
CA MET A 1 29.32 52.95 -23.46
C MET A 1 29.45 51.82 -22.45
N LYS A 2 30.07 52.15 -21.31
CA LYS A 2 30.10 51.49 -19.98
C LYS A 2 30.12 49.95 -19.87
N THR A 3 31.32 49.46 -19.61
CA THR A 3 31.70 48.31 -18.76
C THR A 3 31.68 48.72 -17.28
N LYS A 4 31.22 47.87 -16.35
CA LYS A 4 31.57 47.82 -14.90
C LYS A 4 31.06 46.46 -14.36
N LEU A 5 31.91 45.52 -13.96
CA LEU A 5 32.76 45.38 -12.77
C LEU A 5 32.05 44.69 -11.57
N LEU A 6 32.61 43.54 -11.24
CA LEU A 6 32.41 42.57 -10.14
C LEU A 6 32.51 43.18 -8.73
N ILE A 7 31.78 42.65 -7.74
CA ILE A 7 32.23 42.64 -6.32
C ILE A 7 31.82 41.31 -5.67
N ILE A 8 32.84 40.50 -5.36
CA ILE A 8 32.83 39.36 -4.45
C ILE A 8 33.22 39.90 -3.07
N PHE A 9 32.46 39.58 -2.03
CA PHE A 9 32.84 39.88 -0.65
C PHE A 9 33.70 38.76 -0.07
N VAL A 10 34.97 39.07 0.19
CA VAL A 10 35.87 38.33 1.08
C VAL A 10 36.20 39.28 2.23
N SER A 11 35.84 38.93 3.46
CA SER A 11 36.29 39.68 4.64
C SER A 11 37.51 38.99 5.25
N LEU A 12 38.67 39.63 5.16
CA LEU A 12 39.81 39.41 6.05
C LEU A 12 39.62 40.21 7.34
N GLY A 13 39.73 39.56 8.49
CA GLY A 13 39.92 40.18 9.81
C GLY A 13 41.35 39.95 10.31
N LEU A 14 41.95 40.99 10.88
CA LEU A 14 43.37 41.15 11.17
C LEU A 14 43.98 40.18 12.20
N PHE A 15 45.28 39.93 12.00
CA PHE A 15 46.24 39.39 12.97
C PHE A 15 46.44 40.33 14.18
N VAL A 16 46.43 39.75 15.38
CA VAL A 16 47.18 40.25 16.55
C VAL A 16 47.93 39.08 17.16
N SER A 17 49.26 39.14 17.07
CA SER A 17 50.18 38.17 17.66
C SER A 17 50.68 38.70 19.00
N ILE A 18 50.43 37.98 20.11
CA ILE A 18 51.16 38.15 21.37
C ILE A 18 51.59 36.75 21.83
N PRO A 19 52.88 36.54 22.19
CA PRO A 19 53.43 35.22 22.46
C PRO A 19 53.27 34.85 23.94
N TYR A 20 52.71 33.69 24.27
CA TYR A 20 52.88 33.10 25.60
C TYR A 20 52.97 31.58 25.54
N ALA A 21 54.16 31.12 25.96
CA ALA A 21 54.51 29.88 26.66
C ALA A 21 53.82 28.56 26.28
N PHE A 22 54.65 27.64 25.78
CA PHE A 22 54.43 26.20 25.89
C PHE A 22 54.17 25.80 27.35
N SER A 23 52.96 25.31 27.64
CA SER A 23 52.75 24.28 28.67
C SER A 23 52.08 23.09 27.98
N SER A 24 52.82 21.99 27.90
CA SER A 24 52.34 20.71 27.44
C SER A 24 51.38 20.11 28.47
N GLU A 25 50.08 20.29 28.29
CA GLU A 25 49.05 19.41 28.82
C GLU A 25 48.32 18.77 27.64
N PRO A 26 47.95 17.47 27.70
CA PRO A 26 47.29 16.81 26.59
C PRO A 26 45.91 17.44 26.38
N VAL A 27 45.70 17.97 25.18
CA VAL A 27 44.39 18.42 24.70
C VAL A 27 43.45 17.22 24.77
N GLY A 28 42.50 17.26 25.71
CA GLY A 28 41.38 16.35 25.75
C GLY A 28 40.65 16.41 24.40
N ILE A 29 40.39 15.25 23.82
CA ILE A 29 39.62 15.08 22.60
C ILE A 29 38.31 15.87 22.77
N LEU A 30 38.08 16.86 21.91
CA LEU A 30 36.82 17.57 21.80
C LEU A 30 35.80 16.55 21.25
N VAL A 31 35.16 15.81 22.16
CA VAL A 31 34.05 14.92 21.82
C VAL A 31 32.89 15.82 21.43
N HIS A 32 32.60 15.91 20.14
CA HIS A 32 31.35 16.51 19.69
C HIS A 32 30.20 15.74 20.34
N PRO A 33 29.24 16.40 21.02
CA PRO A 33 28.09 15.69 21.53
C PRO A 33 27.36 15.03 20.35
N PRO A 34 26.95 13.76 20.48
CA PRO A 34 26.27 13.04 19.42
C PRO A 34 25.03 13.80 18.92
N PRO A 35 24.67 13.68 17.63
CA PRO A 35 23.53 14.39 17.06
C PRO A 35 22.25 14.05 17.83
N LEU A 36 21.47 15.07 18.20
CA LEU A 36 20.20 14.88 18.91
C LEU A 36 19.07 14.58 17.93
N LYS A 37 18.28 13.53 18.19
CA LYS A 37 17.10 13.18 17.37
C LYS A 37 15.91 14.08 17.74
N GLN A 38 15.20 14.59 16.73
CA GLN A 38 13.99 15.42 16.91
C GLN A 38 12.74 14.54 16.81
N VAL A 39 11.73 14.78 17.67
CA VAL A 39 10.46 14.04 17.65
C VAL A 39 9.31 15.05 17.57
N GLN A 40 8.33 14.78 16.71
CA GLN A 40 7.11 15.57 16.57
C GLN A 40 6.00 14.92 17.41
N LEU A 41 5.32 15.72 18.23
CA LEU A 41 4.19 15.27 19.05
C LEU A 41 2.96 16.09 18.68
N GLU A 42 1.85 15.43 18.40
CA GLU A 42 0.58 16.06 18.01
C GLU A 42 -0.25 16.53 19.21
N ILE A 43 0.36 17.29 20.11
CA ILE A 43 -0.34 17.88 21.26
C ILE A 43 -0.86 19.27 20.87
N SER A 44 -2.12 19.56 21.19
CA SER A 44 -2.71 20.85 20.86
C SER A 44 -2.20 21.96 21.78
N LEU A 45 -1.83 23.11 21.20
CA LEU A 45 -1.16 24.22 21.90
C LEU A 45 -1.90 24.79 23.11
N HIS A 46 -3.23 24.73 23.13
CA HIS A 46 -4.08 25.25 24.20
C HIS A 46 -4.01 24.44 25.50
N GLU A 47 -3.38 23.26 25.48
CA GLU A 47 -3.24 22.39 26.65
C GLU A 47 -1.98 22.68 27.48
N ILE A 48 -1.19 23.70 27.11
CA ILE A 48 0.11 24.05 27.70
C ILE A 48 0.01 25.30 28.62
N GLN A 49 0.62 25.28 29.82
CA GLN A 49 0.71 26.43 30.76
C GLN A 49 2.16 26.78 31.15
N CYS A 50 2.46 28.07 31.39
CA CYS A 50 3.81 28.60 31.68
C CYS A 50 3.92 29.34 33.03
N ASN A 51 5.12 29.43 33.60
CA ASN A 51 5.44 30.33 34.72
C ASN A 51 5.76 31.76 34.24
N GLY A 52 5.98 32.69 35.19
CA GLY A 52 6.27 34.10 34.89
C GLY A 52 7.55 34.34 34.08
N ASP A 53 8.49 33.41 34.10
CA ASP A 53 9.79 33.47 33.40
C ASP A 53 9.81 32.64 32.10
N ARG A 54 8.64 32.19 31.63
CA ARG A 54 8.46 31.40 30.39
C ARG A 54 9.31 30.13 30.32
N THR A 55 9.61 29.55 31.47
CA THR A 55 10.40 28.31 31.60
C THR A 55 9.49 27.13 31.94
N LEU A 56 9.86 25.95 31.44
CA LEU A 56 9.20 24.69 31.71
C LEU A 56 9.27 24.36 33.21
N ILE A 57 8.13 24.31 33.91
CA ILE A 57 8.04 23.74 35.25
C ILE A 57 7.25 22.43 35.17
N TRP A 58 7.87 21.33 35.59
CA TRP A 58 7.17 20.07 35.78
C TRP A 58 6.32 20.15 37.05
N GLN A 59 4.99 20.21 36.93
CA GLN A 59 4.10 20.08 38.08
C GLN A 59 3.78 18.61 38.34
N LYS A 60 4.43 18.07 39.37
CA LYS A 60 4.34 16.66 39.79
C LYS A 60 2.90 16.22 40.13
N ASP A 61 2.01 17.17 40.41
CA ASP A 61 0.67 16.90 40.95
C ASP A 61 -0.46 17.12 39.92
N THR A 62 -0.18 17.62 38.71
CA THR A 62 -1.22 17.98 37.71
C THR A 62 -1.00 17.43 36.28
N LEU A 63 0.14 16.77 35.99
CA LEU A 63 0.37 15.98 34.77
C LEU A 63 0.13 16.71 33.40
N LYS A 64 0.75 17.87 33.16
CA LYS A 64 0.75 18.52 31.81
C LYS A 64 2.16 18.97 31.37
N PRO A 65 2.54 18.86 30.08
CA PRO A 65 3.81 19.38 29.56
C PRO A 65 3.74 20.88 29.21
N ALA A 66 4.90 21.57 29.21
CA ALA A 66 5.07 22.96 28.77
C ALA A 66 6.20 23.11 27.72
N CYS A 67 6.29 24.21 26.98
CA CYS A 67 7.17 24.38 25.80
C CYS A 67 8.34 25.38 25.97
N VAL A 68 9.28 25.33 25.02
CA VAL A 68 10.25 26.39 24.64
C VAL A 68 10.03 26.71 23.15
N PHE A 69 9.97 28.00 22.77
CA PHE A 69 9.95 28.44 21.35
C PHE A 69 11.03 29.50 21.08
N HIS A 70 11.52 29.52 19.84
CA HIS A 70 12.50 30.47 19.33
C HIS A 70 11.79 31.76 18.86
N GLU A 71 12.37 32.95 19.09
CA GLU A 71 11.73 34.27 18.99
C GLU A 71 11.22 34.72 17.60
N SER A 72 11.15 33.87 16.58
CA SER A 72 10.92 34.32 15.19
C SER A 72 9.74 33.72 14.43
N GLU A 73 8.82 32.98 15.05
CA GLU A 73 7.65 32.45 14.32
C GLU A 73 6.32 32.75 15.03
N LEU A 74 5.39 33.35 14.28
CA LEU A 74 3.98 33.50 14.66
C LEU A 74 3.33 32.11 14.64
N ILE A 75 3.40 31.42 15.77
CA ILE A 75 2.94 30.02 15.97
C ILE A 75 1.41 29.88 15.97
N PHE A 76 0.65 30.98 15.96
CA PHE A 76 -0.81 30.92 16.15
C PHE A 76 -1.60 30.27 14.99
N ASP A 77 -0.97 29.95 13.85
CA ASP A 77 -1.61 29.25 12.72
C ASP A 77 -1.30 27.75 12.64
N ARG A 78 -0.35 27.22 13.44
CA ARG A 78 0.03 25.78 13.39
C ARG A 78 -0.45 25.05 14.65
N LYS A 79 -1.22 23.98 14.49
CA LYS A 79 -1.87 23.24 15.59
C LYS A 79 -0.96 22.27 16.40
N TRP A 80 0.36 22.24 16.16
CA TRP A 80 1.31 21.26 16.75
C TRP A 80 2.68 21.88 17.10
N ALA A 81 3.50 21.18 17.91
CA ALA A 81 4.88 21.61 18.29
C ALA A 81 5.91 20.45 18.20
N LYS A 82 7.18 20.78 17.91
CA LYS A 82 8.32 19.83 17.85
C LYS A 82 9.15 19.89 19.14
N MET A 83 9.47 18.73 19.73
CA MET A 83 10.29 18.62 20.94
C MET A 83 11.69 18.05 20.62
N ARG A 84 12.73 18.61 21.24
CA ARG A 84 14.11 18.08 21.17
C ARG A 84 14.44 17.35 22.47
N ILE A 85 14.74 16.06 22.38
CA ILE A 85 15.17 15.26 23.54
C ILE A 85 16.69 15.11 23.46
N GLY A 86 17.37 15.45 24.55
CA GLY A 86 18.82 15.38 24.67
C GLY A 86 19.32 13.97 25.02
N MET A 87 19.43 13.07 24.03
CA MET A 87 20.04 11.75 24.22
C MET A 87 21.07 11.42 23.11
N PRO A 88 22.13 10.64 23.39
CA PRO A 88 23.09 10.21 22.39
C PRO A 88 22.47 9.37 21.27
N ALA A 89 22.64 9.76 20.00
CA ALA A 89 22.09 9.06 18.82
C ALA A 89 22.41 7.56 18.77
N GLU A 90 23.60 7.16 19.25
CA GLU A 90 24.11 5.80 19.16
C GLU A 90 23.42 4.82 20.12
N GLU A 91 22.71 5.32 21.14
CA GLU A 91 22.03 4.48 22.14
C GLU A 91 20.52 4.32 21.88
N ILE A 92 19.97 4.95 20.84
CA ILE A 92 18.53 5.00 20.60
C ILE A 92 18.12 3.92 19.61
N THR A 93 17.68 2.77 20.13
CA THR A 93 16.79 1.85 19.41
C THR A 93 15.33 2.20 19.74
N GLN A 94 14.39 1.93 18.82
CA GLN A 94 12.95 2.16 19.03
C GLN A 94 12.44 1.43 20.29
N GLU A 95 13.01 0.26 20.56
CA GLU A 95 12.78 -0.56 21.73
C GLU A 95 13.26 0.09 23.04
N LYS A 96 14.46 0.69 23.07
CA LYS A 96 14.95 1.46 24.23
C LYS A 96 14.15 2.75 24.45
N LEU A 97 13.70 3.39 23.38
CA LEU A 97 12.82 4.54 23.43
C LEU A 97 11.48 4.15 24.09
N CYS A 98 10.90 3.02 23.69
CA CYS A 98 9.67 2.47 24.27
C CYS A 98 9.80 2.05 25.73
N LEU A 99 10.92 1.43 26.12
CA LEU A 99 11.19 1.08 27.53
C LEU A 99 11.32 2.33 28.41
N TRP A 100 12.00 3.37 27.93
CA TRP A 100 12.08 4.65 28.64
C TRP A 100 10.71 5.31 28.80
N TYR A 101 9.85 5.22 27.78
CA TYR A 101 8.47 5.72 27.82
C TYR A 101 7.56 4.93 28.78
N ALA A 102 7.69 3.60 28.82
CA ALA A 102 6.85 2.72 29.64
C ALA A 102 7.03 2.97 31.15
N ASP A 103 8.24 3.31 31.58
CA ASP A 103 8.57 3.50 33.00
C ASP A 103 8.28 4.93 33.51
N ASN A 104 8.12 5.92 32.61
CA ASN A 104 8.13 7.34 32.99
C ASN A 104 6.94 8.20 32.49
N LEU A 105 5.97 7.64 31.72
CA LEU A 105 4.79 8.41 31.24
C LEU A 105 3.43 7.96 31.82
N PRO A 106 2.43 8.86 31.86
CA PRO A 106 1.09 8.55 32.38
C PRO A 106 0.30 7.59 31.48
N LYS A 107 -0.55 6.75 32.11
CA LYS A 107 -1.35 5.66 31.49
C LYS A 107 -2.23 6.05 30.28
N TYR A 108 -2.52 7.32 30.03
CA TYR A 108 -3.34 7.75 28.89
C TYR A 108 -2.53 8.00 27.60
N LEU A 109 -1.19 8.07 27.69
CA LEU A 109 -0.29 8.14 26.52
C LEU A 109 0.27 6.76 26.10
N LYS A 110 -0.13 5.70 26.81
CA LYS A 110 0.18 4.31 26.46
C LYS A 110 -0.20 3.86 25.02
N PRO A 111 -1.24 4.40 24.36
CA PRO A 111 -1.58 3.96 23.00
C PRO A 111 -0.47 4.21 21.98
N TYR A 112 0.37 5.23 22.19
CA TYR A 112 1.43 5.61 21.23
C TYR A 112 2.73 4.79 21.34
N CYS A 113 2.89 3.96 22.39
CA CYS A 113 3.97 2.96 22.45
C CYS A 113 3.46 1.53 22.29
N ILE A 114 2.14 1.34 22.26
CA ILE A 114 1.48 0.03 22.19
C ILE A 114 0.95 -0.25 20.76
N SER A 115 0.95 0.72 19.84
CA SER A 115 0.49 0.50 18.46
C SER A 115 1.56 -0.02 17.48
N GLU A 116 2.78 -0.33 17.90
CA GLU A 116 3.77 -1.01 17.06
C GLU A 116 4.52 -2.16 17.76
N SER A 117 4.48 -2.25 19.09
CA SER A 117 5.06 -3.39 19.84
C SER A 117 4.15 -4.63 19.85
N LYS A 118 3.01 -4.53 19.17
CA LYS A 118 2.22 -5.65 18.67
C LYS A 118 1.89 -5.44 17.19
N VAL A 119 2.91 -5.11 16.38
CA VAL A 119 3.14 -6.01 15.26
C VAL A 119 3.47 -7.33 15.96
N LEU A 120 2.43 -8.12 16.24
CA LEU A 120 2.62 -9.54 16.04
C LEU A 120 3.25 -9.56 14.64
N GLN A 121 4.56 -9.82 14.56
CA GLN A 121 4.98 -10.73 13.51
C GLN A 121 4.17 -11.97 13.81
N SER A 122 2.91 -11.95 13.39
CA SER A 122 2.24 -13.18 13.11
C SER A 122 3.13 -13.68 12.00
N ASP A 123 3.82 -14.78 12.23
CA ASP A 123 4.27 -15.65 11.15
C ASP A 123 3.05 -16.18 10.35
N SER A 124 1.89 -15.52 10.42
CA SER A 124 0.69 -15.84 9.68
C SER A 124 0.89 -15.30 8.28
N LYS A 125 0.98 -16.25 7.36
CA LYS A 125 0.96 -16.02 5.93
C LYS A 125 -0.23 -15.13 5.55
N PRO A 126 -0.08 -14.27 4.53
CA PRO A 126 -1.21 -13.49 4.03
C PRO A 126 -2.40 -14.40 3.73
N LEU A 127 -3.61 -13.89 3.97
CA LEU A 127 -4.83 -14.58 3.61
C LEU A 127 -5.29 -14.10 2.25
N VAL A 128 -5.39 -15.05 1.32
CA VAL A 128 -6.03 -14.86 0.02
C VAL A 128 -7.53 -15.15 0.17
N VAL A 129 -8.35 -14.20 -0.23
CA VAL A 129 -9.81 -14.29 -0.20
C VAL A 129 -10.33 -14.25 -1.63
N MET A 130 -11.18 -15.19 -1.97
CA MET A 130 -11.89 -15.27 -3.26
C MET A 130 -13.40 -15.27 -3.01
N VAL A 131 -14.19 -14.91 -4.01
CA VAL A 131 -15.66 -14.95 -3.96
C VAL A 131 -16.17 -15.79 -5.13
N ALA A 132 -16.96 -16.81 -4.82
CA ALA A 132 -17.65 -17.61 -5.83
C ALA A 132 -18.94 -16.91 -6.29
N PRO A 133 -19.32 -17.01 -7.57
CA PRO A 133 -20.57 -16.43 -8.06
C PRO A 133 -21.78 -17.18 -7.48
N SER A 134 -22.92 -16.49 -7.34
CA SER A 134 -24.12 -17.17 -6.88
C SER A 134 -24.78 -17.98 -8.00
N ILE A 135 -25.32 -19.17 -7.68
CA ILE A 135 -26.11 -19.98 -8.61
C ILE A 135 -27.37 -19.25 -9.12
N ASN A 136 -27.83 -18.24 -8.39
CA ASN A 136 -28.97 -17.41 -8.77
C ASN A 136 -28.58 -16.16 -9.57
N GLU A 137 -27.29 -15.88 -9.71
CA GLU A 137 -26.82 -14.71 -10.41
C GLU A 137 -26.95 -14.91 -11.93
N GLU A 138 -27.84 -14.13 -12.55
CA GLU A 138 -28.12 -14.30 -13.98
C GLU A 138 -26.94 -13.90 -14.87
N TYR A 139 -26.09 -12.98 -14.38
CA TYR A 139 -24.98 -12.41 -15.13
C TYR A 139 -23.96 -13.48 -15.55
N TYR A 140 -23.58 -14.35 -14.62
CA TYR A 140 -22.60 -15.42 -14.81
C TYR A 140 -23.20 -16.73 -15.33
N ARG A 141 -24.52 -16.83 -15.55
CA ARG A 141 -25.21 -18.09 -15.87
C ARG A 141 -24.57 -18.91 -17.01
N GLU A 142 -24.07 -18.25 -18.05
CA GLU A 142 -23.50 -18.91 -19.24
C GLU A 142 -22.11 -19.53 -18.99
N VAL A 143 -21.38 -18.98 -18.02
CA VAL A 143 -19.98 -19.30 -17.71
C VAL A 143 -19.81 -19.78 -16.26
N PHE A 144 -20.92 -20.00 -15.57
CA PHE A 144 -20.96 -20.31 -14.14
C PHE A 144 -20.08 -21.50 -13.79
N HIS A 145 -20.18 -22.59 -14.56
CA HIS A 145 -19.37 -23.78 -14.31
C HIS A 145 -17.87 -23.56 -14.59
N ASP A 146 -17.52 -22.69 -15.54
CA ASP A 146 -16.13 -22.36 -15.85
C ASP A 146 -15.50 -21.62 -14.66
N ILE A 147 -16.26 -20.71 -14.02
CA ILE A 147 -15.84 -20.02 -12.79
C ILE A 147 -15.72 -20.99 -11.61
N ILE A 148 -16.69 -21.89 -11.41
CA ILE A 148 -16.62 -22.90 -10.34
C ILE A 148 -15.37 -23.79 -10.50
N ASP A 149 -15.07 -24.23 -11.72
CA ASP A 149 -13.89 -25.04 -12.01
C ASP A 149 -12.59 -24.28 -11.77
N TYR A 150 -12.55 -22.99 -12.14
CA TYR A 150 -11.44 -22.08 -11.84
C TYR A 150 -11.24 -21.90 -10.33
N ASP A 151 -12.30 -21.63 -9.56
CA ASP A 151 -12.23 -21.43 -8.11
C ASP A 151 -11.68 -22.67 -7.40
N ILE A 152 -12.18 -23.86 -7.76
CA ILE A 152 -11.70 -25.13 -7.20
C ILE A 152 -10.22 -25.33 -7.51
N GLN A 153 -9.80 -25.09 -8.75
CA GLN A 153 -8.42 -25.26 -9.17
C GLN A 153 -7.49 -24.26 -8.48
N THR A 154 -7.90 -23.00 -8.38
CA THR A 154 -7.15 -21.92 -7.75
C THR A 154 -6.99 -22.15 -6.25
N VAL A 155 -8.07 -22.43 -5.52
CA VAL A 155 -8.01 -22.70 -4.07
C VAL A 155 -7.08 -23.88 -3.79
N ASN A 156 -7.21 -24.99 -4.51
CA ASN A 156 -6.34 -26.16 -4.30
C ASN A 156 -4.87 -25.89 -4.67
N THR A 157 -4.60 -24.95 -5.58
CA THR A 157 -3.24 -24.54 -5.96
C THR A 157 -2.58 -23.69 -4.86
N ILE A 158 -3.33 -22.78 -4.24
CA ILE A 158 -2.85 -21.89 -3.18
C ILE A 158 -2.79 -22.63 -1.84
N TYR A 159 -3.73 -23.52 -1.55
CA TYR A 159 -3.83 -24.21 -0.27
C TYR A 159 -2.56 -25.00 0.08
N GLY A 160 -2.09 -24.81 1.31
CA GLY A 160 -0.83 -25.37 1.80
C GLY A 160 0.41 -24.53 1.46
N LYS A 161 0.27 -23.52 0.59
CA LYS A 161 1.31 -22.52 0.31
C LYS A 161 1.02 -21.24 1.06
N ASP A 162 -0.09 -20.59 0.77
CA ASP A 162 -0.64 -19.46 1.54
C ASP A 162 -1.98 -19.84 2.19
N ASN A 163 -2.44 -19.01 3.13
CA ASN A 163 -3.79 -19.15 3.64
C ASN A 163 -4.76 -18.73 2.53
N VAL A 164 -5.81 -19.51 2.30
CA VAL A 164 -6.81 -19.21 1.28
C VAL A 164 -8.20 -19.57 1.76
N VAL A 165 -9.16 -18.70 1.48
CA VAL A 165 -10.59 -18.95 1.69
C VAL A 165 -11.39 -18.55 0.46
N LEU A 166 -12.42 -19.34 0.18
CA LEU A 166 -13.45 -19.06 -0.80
C LEU A 166 -14.74 -18.71 -0.06
N LEU A 167 -15.20 -17.48 -0.26
CA LEU A 167 -16.50 -17.01 0.18
C LEU A 167 -17.55 -17.49 -0.82
N VAL A 168 -18.59 -18.15 -0.33
CA VAL A 168 -19.67 -18.67 -1.18
C VAL A 168 -21.02 -18.54 -0.49
N ASP A 169 -22.06 -18.21 -1.25
CA ASP A 169 -23.41 -18.20 -0.71
C ASP A 169 -23.89 -19.61 -0.35
N LYS A 170 -24.86 -19.68 0.56
CA LYS A 170 -25.39 -20.94 1.08
C LYS A 170 -25.94 -21.89 0.00
N GLU A 171 -26.56 -21.36 -1.03
CA GLU A 171 -27.21 -22.14 -2.08
C GLU A 171 -26.19 -22.72 -3.06
N THR A 172 -25.09 -22.00 -3.28
CA THR A 172 -23.99 -22.42 -4.17
C THR A 172 -22.98 -23.36 -3.48
N LYS A 173 -22.80 -23.24 -2.16
CA LYS A 173 -21.77 -23.93 -1.37
C LYS A 173 -21.60 -25.43 -1.67
N HIS A 174 -22.70 -26.15 -1.87
CA HIS A 174 -22.71 -27.59 -2.14
C HIS A 174 -21.89 -28.01 -3.39
N LEU A 175 -21.61 -27.08 -4.30
CA LEU A 175 -20.78 -27.34 -5.49
C LEU A 175 -19.29 -27.48 -5.17
N PHE A 176 -18.84 -26.98 -4.01
CA PHE A 176 -17.45 -26.98 -3.56
C PHE A 176 -17.16 -28.03 -2.48
N GLU A 177 -18.19 -28.50 -1.77
CA GLU A 177 -18.06 -29.49 -0.69
C GLU A 177 -17.37 -30.77 -1.19
N GLY A 178 -16.27 -31.14 -0.53
CA GLY A 178 -15.45 -32.30 -0.90
C GLY A 178 -14.55 -32.10 -2.14
N LYS A 179 -14.54 -30.91 -2.75
CA LYS A 179 -13.64 -30.55 -3.86
C LYS A 179 -12.54 -29.56 -3.46
N ILE A 180 -12.77 -28.77 -2.41
CA ILE A 180 -11.77 -27.94 -1.75
C ILE A 180 -11.73 -28.26 -0.25
N PRO A 181 -10.66 -27.90 0.48
CA PRO A 181 -10.57 -28.11 1.93
C PRO A 181 -11.70 -27.42 2.70
N ASP A 182 -12.25 -28.09 3.72
CA ASP A 182 -13.42 -27.61 4.47
C ASP A 182 -13.16 -26.28 5.20
N ASP A 183 -11.92 -26.08 5.67
CA ASP A 183 -11.46 -24.85 6.34
C ASP A 183 -11.23 -23.68 5.37
N ALA A 184 -11.09 -23.97 4.07
CA ALA A 184 -11.03 -22.95 3.02
C ALA A 184 -12.43 -22.56 2.48
N LEU A 185 -13.51 -23.24 2.87
CA LEU A 185 -14.86 -23.01 2.33
C LEU A 185 -15.75 -22.26 3.33
N LEU A 186 -15.94 -20.95 3.13
CA LEU A 186 -16.71 -20.09 4.03
C LEU A 186 -18.06 -19.70 3.46
N GLU A 187 -19.13 -19.89 4.24
CA GLU A 187 -20.46 -19.39 3.87
C GLU A 187 -20.53 -17.87 4.12
N ALA A 188 -20.73 -17.09 3.06
CA ALA A 188 -20.86 -15.63 3.11
C ALA A 188 -21.68 -15.11 1.92
N ASN A 189 -22.39 -14.00 2.10
CA ASN A 189 -23.12 -13.33 1.01
C ASN A 189 -22.36 -12.07 0.60
N VAL A 190 -21.30 -12.25 -0.19
CA VAL A 190 -20.57 -11.16 -0.85
C VAL A 190 -20.90 -11.24 -2.33
N ALA A 191 -21.30 -10.13 -2.92
CA ALA A 191 -21.67 -10.04 -4.32
C ALA A 191 -20.44 -9.81 -5.20
N ASP A 192 -20.53 -10.33 -6.43
CA ASP A 192 -19.53 -10.25 -7.49
C ASP A 192 -18.20 -10.96 -7.17
N ILE A 193 -17.56 -11.50 -8.21
CA ILE A 193 -16.35 -12.31 -8.11
C ILE A 193 -15.08 -11.45 -8.09
N TRP A 194 -15.16 -10.21 -8.59
CA TRP A 194 -14.03 -9.27 -8.73
C TRP A 194 -13.65 -8.57 -7.42
N ILE A 195 -13.44 -9.35 -6.35
CA ILE A 195 -13.23 -8.84 -4.98
C ILE A 195 -12.02 -7.91 -4.83
N ARG A 196 -11.04 -7.98 -5.75
CA ARG A 196 -9.94 -7.03 -5.80
C ARG A 196 -10.41 -5.59 -5.88
N ASP A 197 -11.48 -5.32 -6.62
CA ASP A 197 -11.87 -3.97 -6.99
C ASP A 197 -12.60 -3.27 -5.85
N PHE A 198 -13.57 -3.96 -5.26
CA PHE A 198 -14.42 -3.41 -4.21
C PHE A 198 -13.93 -3.73 -2.79
N GLY A 199 -12.96 -4.62 -2.63
CA GLY A 199 -12.33 -4.94 -1.35
C GLY A 199 -11.55 -3.76 -0.75
N THR A 200 -10.89 -4.00 0.38
CA THR A 200 -9.92 -3.03 0.90
C THR A 200 -8.59 -3.15 0.17
N VAL A 201 -7.85 -2.05 0.10
CA VAL A 201 -6.43 -2.10 -0.27
C VAL A 201 -5.62 -2.23 0.99
N ASP A 202 -4.79 -3.26 1.03
CA ASP A 202 -3.84 -3.49 2.11
C ASP A 202 -2.43 -3.00 1.70
N THR A 203 -1.92 -2.00 2.43
CA THR A 203 -0.54 -1.50 2.29
C THR A 203 0.21 -1.63 3.61
N MET A 204 0.64 -0.51 4.21
CA MET A 204 0.98 -0.43 5.63
C MET A 204 -0.27 -0.21 6.50
N THR A 205 -1.40 0.09 5.85
CA THR A 205 -2.72 0.18 6.47
C THR A 205 -3.76 -0.34 5.52
N GLU A 206 -4.78 -0.95 6.10
CA GLU A 206 -5.96 -1.34 5.37
C GLU A 206 -6.88 -0.14 5.11
N VAL A 207 -7.22 0.12 3.85
CA VAL A 207 -8.05 1.24 3.43
C VAL A 207 -9.19 0.75 2.53
N LYS A 208 -10.44 1.01 2.94
CA LYS A 208 -11.61 0.89 2.09
C LYS A 208 -11.85 2.20 1.34
N PHE A 209 -11.73 2.16 0.02
CA PHE A 209 -12.11 3.26 -0.87
C PHE A 209 -13.58 3.12 -1.30
N ASP A 210 -14.16 4.21 -1.79
CA ASP A 210 -15.53 4.23 -2.31
C ASP A 210 -15.57 3.53 -3.67
N PHE A 211 -16.27 2.40 -3.77
CA PHE A 211 -16.35 1.63 -5.01
C PHE A 211 -17.50 2.18 -5.87
N LYS A 212 -17.16 3.07 -6.81
CA LYS A 212 -18.09 3.70 -7.76
C LYS A 212 -17.44 3.92 -9.13
N PRO A 213 -16.96 2.85 -9.78
CA PRO A 213 -16.29 2.97 -11.07
C PRO A 213 -17.24 3.50 -12.15
N GLN A 214 -16.68 4.20 -13.14
CA GLN A 214 -17.47 4.74 -14.26
C GLN A 214 -18.06 3.67 -15.18
N TYR A 215 -17.50 2.46 -15.14
CA TYR A 215 -17.92 1.34 -15.99
C TYR A 215 -19.11 0.55 -15.40
N LEU A 216 -19.53 0.83 -14.17
CA LEU A 216 -20.72 0.23 -13.56
C LEU A 216 -21.87 1.22 -13.40
N THR A 217 -23.09 0.71 -13.28
CA THR A 217 -24.20 1.54 -12.84
C THR A 217 -24.11 1.80 -11.34
N ASN A 218 -24.65 2.93 -10.87
CA ASN A 218 -24.68 3.23 -9.44
C ASN A 218 -25.44 2.16 -8.63
N GLU A 219 -26.44 1.49 -9.22
CA GLU A 219 -27.18 0.43 -8.53
C GLU A 219 -26.30 -0.80 -8.32
N ASP A 220 -25.53 -1.21 -9.34
CA ASP A 220 -24.60 -2.33 -9.24
C ASP A 220 -23.46 -2.01 -8.27
N SER A 221 -22.85 -0.82 -8.37
CA SER A 221 -21.78 -0.41 -7.46
C SER A 221 -22.22 -0.41 -6.00
N VAL A 222 -23.43 0.10 -5.70
CA VAL A 222 -23.98 0.09 -4.33
C VAL A 222 -24.27 -1.34 -3.87
N TRP A 223 -24.88 -2.17 -4.72
CA TRP A 223 -25.16 -3.56 -4.38
C TRP A 223 -23.90 -4.35 -4.04
N ILE A 224 -22.85 -4.22 -4.85
CA ILE A 224 -21.56 -4.87 -4.65
C ILE A 224 -20.88 -4.34 -3.38
N ASN A 225 -20.72 -3.02 -3.28
CA ASN A 225 -20.03 -2.39 -2.16
C ASN A 225 -20.71 -2.68 -0.81
N ASP A 226 -22.04 -2.56 -0.74
CA ASP A 226 -22.79 -2.81 0.49
C ASP A 226 -22.67 -4.28 0.92
N SER A 227 -22.66 -5.23 -0.02
CA SER A 227 -22.50 -6.65 0.32
C SER A 227 -21.14 -6.95 0.97
N PHE A 228 -20.06 -6.32 0.49
CA PHE A 228 -18.74 -6.44 1.07
C PHE A 228 -18.66 -5.74 2.42
N GLU A 229 -19.18 -4.51 2.53
CA GLU A 229 -19.16 -3.77 3.81
C GLU A 229 -19.98 -4.47 4.90
N ASP A 230 -21.15 -5.01 4.56
CA ASP A 230 -21.98 -5.78 5.50
C ASP A 230 -21.24 -7.01 6.03
N TRP A 231 -20.57 -7.76 5.13
CA TRP A 231 -19.75 -8.92 5.51
C TRP A 231 -18.52 -8.52 6.34
N TYR A 232 -17.85 -7.44 5.93
CA TYR A 232 -16.68 -6.89 6.60
C TYR A 232 -16.99 -6.47 8.04
N ASP A 233 -18.12 -5.76 8.23
CA ASP A 233 -18.62 -5.34 9.53
C ASP A 233 -19.11 -6.54 10.36
N GLN A 234 -19.78 -7.52 9.75
CA GLN A 234 -20.20 -8.75 10.42
C GLN A 234 -19.01 -9.53 11.00
N LYS A 235 -17.89 -9.59 10.26
CA LYS A 235 -16.62 -10.19 10.71
C LYS A 235 -15.84 -9.30 11.66
N ASN A 236 -16.33 -8.10 11.99
CA ASN A 236 -15.67 -7.09 12.82
C ASN A 236 -14.26 -6.77 12.33
N LEU A 237 -14.06 -6.73 11.01
CA LEU A 237 -12.79 -6.34 10.42
C LEU A 237 -12.58 -4.83 10.61
N SER A 238 -11.34 -4.37 10.50
CA SER A 238 -10.99 -2.98 10.80
C SER A 238 -10.02 -2.39 9.78
N GLY A 239 -10.38 -1.24 9.23
CA GLY A 239 -9.56 -0.46 8.30
C GLY A 239 -9.99 1.01 8.30
N LYS A 240 -9.22 1.86 7.63
CA LYS A 240 -9.62 3.25 7.37
C LYS A 240 -10.66 3.26 6.24
N LYS A 241 -11.62 4.18 6.30
CA LYS A 241 -12.51 4.47 5.16
C LYS A 241 -12.08 5.77 4.47
N SER A 242 -12.21 5.81 3.14
CA SER A 242 -11.94 6.98 2.31
C SER A 242 -13.12 7.26 1.38
N GLU A 243 -13.40 8.54 1.14
CA GLU A 243 -14.39 9.00 0.15
C GLU A 243 -13.78 9.20 -1.24
N LEU A 244 -12.48 8.87 -1.42
CA LEU A 244 -11.90 8.81 -2.75
C LEU A 244 -12.45 7.59 -3.48
N ILE A 245 -12.86 7.79 -4.73
CA ILE A 245 -13.23 6.71 -5.64
C ILE A 245 -11.93 6.11 -6.17
N LEU A 246 -11.69 4.85 -5.84
CA LEU A 246 -10.51 4.12 -6.30
C LEU A 246 -10.79 2.62 -6.16
N ASP A 247 -10.70 1.90 -7.27
CA ASP A 247 -10.80 0.45 -7.26
C ASP A 247 -9.47 -0.16 -6.82
N GLY A 248 -9.52 -1.26 -6.07
CA GLY A 248 -8.30 -1.95 -5.63
C GLY A 248 -7.48 -2.53 -6.80
N GLY A 249 -8.11 -2.85 -7.95
CA GLY A 249 -7.42 -3.22 -9.19
C GLY A 249 -6.62 -2.06 -9.81
N ASN A 250 -6.98 -0.82 -9.49
CA ASN A 250 -6.21 0.36 -9.88
C ASN A 250 -5.16 0.78 -8.86
N LEU A 251 -4.65 -0.15 -8.04
CA LEU A 251 -3.57 0.14 -7.11
C LEU A 251 -2.60 -1.04 -6.93
N VAL A 252 -1.33 -0.81 -7.23
CA VAL A 252 -0.25 -1.80 -7.14
C VAL A 252 0.83 -1.33 -6.17
N PHE A 253 0.89 -1.96 -4.99
CA PHE A 253 1.81 -1.63 -3.89
C PHE A 253 3.02 -2.56 -3.87
N ASN A 254 4.21 -2.03 -3.56
CA ASN A 254 5.47 -2.79 -3.53
C ASN A 254 5.76 -3.53 -2.21
N GLY A 255 4.80 -3.56 -1.28
CA GLY A 255 5.01 -4.15 0.05
C GLY A 255 5.89 -3.30 0.99
N LYS A 256 6.19 -2.04 0.62
CA LYS A 256 7.10 -1.18 1.40
C LYS A 256 6.65 0.28 1.46
N ASP A 257 6.80 1.02 0.37
CA ASP A 257 6.70 2.49 0.37
C ASP A 257 6.36 3.13 -0.99
N LYS A 258 6.07 2.33 -2.01
CA LYS A 258 5.72 2.80 -3.36
C LYS A 258 4.42 2.18 -3.83
N ALA A 259 3.60 2.98 -4.49
CA ALA A 259 2.39 2.52 -5.15
C ALA A 259 2.35 2.97 -6.61
N ILE A 260 1.52 2.31 -7.41
CA ILE A 260 1.23 2.66 -8.79
C ILE A 260 -0.29 2.62 -8.95
N THR A 261 -0.84 3.63 -9.60
CA THR A 261 -2.24 3.73 -10.03
C THR A 261 -2.22 4.28 -11.47
N THR A 262 -3.35 4.32 -12.15
CA THR A 262 -3.48 5.10 -13.39
C THR A 262 -4.01 6.51 -13.11
N VAL A 263 -4.00 7.37 -14.14
CA VAL A 263 -4.64 8.69 -14.13
C VAL A 263 -6.16 8.64 -13.94
N ARG A 264 -6.79 7.46 -14.07
CA ARG A 264 -8.23 7.21 -13.80
C ARG A 264 -8.67 7.76 -12.45
N VAL A 265 -7.81 7.64 -11.42
CA VAL A 265 -8.10 8.16 -10.08
C VAL A 265 -8.40 9.67 -10.06
N PHE A 266 -7.82 10.45 -10.98
CA PHE A 266 -8.11 11.87 -11.10
C PHE A 266 -9.44 12.13 -11.80
N GLU A 267 -9.75 11.34 -12.84
CA GLU A 267 -11.01 11.45 -13.58
C GLU A 267 -12.22 11.05 -12.73
N ASP A 268 -12.05 10.06 -11.86
CA ASP A 268 -13.09 9.57 -10.93
C ASP A 268 -13.32 10.51 -9.75
N ASN A 269 -12.36 11.39 -9.47
CA ASN A 269 -12.39 12.32 -8.35
C ASN A 269 -12.30 13.80 -8.79
N PRO A 270 -13.12 14.27 -9.75
CA PRO A 270 -12.99 15.61 -10.35
C PRO A 270 -13.27 16.76 -9.38
N GLN A 271 -13.81 16.46 -8.19
CA GLN A 271 -14.03 17.41 -7.10
C GLN A 271 -12.75 17.79 -6.35
N TYR A 272 -11.66 17.04 -6.51
CA TYR A 272 -10.37 17.30 -5.90
C TYR A 272 -9.33 17.67 -6.96
N ASP A 273 -8.32 18.46 -6.58
CA ASP A 273 -7.15 18.67 -7.44
C ASP A 273 -6.17 17.48 -7.33
N GLU A 274 -5.37 17.26 -8.37
CA GLU A 274 -4.44 16.13 -8.46
C GLU A 274 -3.44 16.09 -7.29
N LEU A 275 -2.95 17.26 -6.83
CA LEU A 275 -2.01 17.35 -5.71
C LEU A 275 -2.65 16.97 -4.37
N ALA A 276 -3.94 17.30 -4.19
CA ALA A 276 -4.73 16.91 -3.03
C ALA A 276 -5.00 15.39 -3.05
N ILE A 277 -5.30 14.81 -4.21
CA ILE A 277 -5.43 13.36 -4.39
C ILE A 277 -4.12 12.66 -4.05
N ASP A 278 -2.99 13.09 -4.62
CA ASP A 278 -1.65 12.55 -4.33
C ASP A 278 -1.31 12.60 -2.84
N SER A 279 -1.49 13.78 -2.22
CA SER A 279 -1.21 13.96 -0.79
C SER A 279 -2.07 13.05 0.08
N ARG A 280 -3.37 12.92 -0.26
CA ARG A 280 -4.32 12.09 0.49
C ARG A 280 -4.03 10.60 0.30
N LEU A 281 -3.69 10.15 -0.90
CA LEU A 281 -3.30 8.76 -1.15
C LEU A 281 -2.02 8.39 -0.39
N LYS A 282 -0.99 9.24 -0.44
CA LYS A 282 0.26 9.03 0.31
C LYS A 282 0.01 8.94 1.83
N GLU A 283 -0.85 9.79 2.38
CA GLU A 283 -1.22 9.76 3.79
C GLU A 283 -2.04 8.51 4.15
N LEU A 284 -3.05 8.19 3.35
CA LEU A 284 -3.93 7.05 3.60
C LEU A 284 -3.17 5.73 3.55
N LEU A 285 -2.42 5.52 2.48
CA LEU A 285 -1.69 4.29 2.17
C LEU A 285 -0.31 4.21 2.84
N GLN A 286 0.14 5.31 3.47
CA GLN A 286 1.48 5.48 4.04
C GLN A 286 2.63 5.17 3.07
N VAL A 287 2.49 5.62 1.83
CA VAL A 287 3.52 5.50 0.79
C VAL A 287 4.24 6.83 0.57
N THR A 288 5.45 6.77 0.04
CA THR A 288 6.29 7.94 -0.23
C THR A 288 6.26 8.38 -1.68
N GLU A 289 6.07 7.43 -2.59
CA GLU A 289 6.07 7.64 -4.05
C GLU A 289 4.85 6.96 -4.65
N ILE A 290 4.22 7.63 -5.62
CA ILE A 290 3.11 7.12 -6.41
C ILE A 290 3.41 7.46 -7.86
N ALA A 291 3.35 6.45 -8.75
CA ALA A 291 3.34 6.67 -10.20
C ALA A 291 1.89 6.65 -10.72
N TYR A 292 1.59 7.54 -11.67
CA TYR A 292 0.26 7.70 -12.26
C TYR A 292 0.29 7.37 -13.74
N LEU A 293 0.12 6.09 -14.07
CA LEU A 293 0.22 5.58 -15.44
C LEU A 293 -0.88 6.15 -16.35
N PRO A 294 -0.59 6.39 -17.63
CA PRO A 294 -1.65 6.59 -18.61
C PRO A 294 -2.50 5.31 -18.73
N GLU A 295 -3.77 5.45 -19.08
CA GLU A 295 -4.65 4.31 -19.30
C GLU A 295 -4.34 3.62 -20.63
N GLU A 296 -4.42 2.29 -20.63
CA GLU A 296 -4.25 1.48 -21.83
C GLU A 296 -5.41 1.69 -22.82
N GLU A 297 -5.11 1.85 -24.10
CA GLU A 297 -6.15 2.05 -25.11
C GLU A 297 -7.06 0.82 -25.21
N GLY A 298 -8.36 1.02 -24.99
CA GLY A 298 -9.37 -0.05 -25.05
C GLY A 298 -9.65 -0.71 -23.71
N ASP A 299 -8.87 -0.44 -22.68
CA ASP A 299 -9.25 -0.77 -21.30
C ASP A 299 -10.41 0.15 -20.86
N ILE A 300 -11.42 -0.45 -20.24
CA ILE A 300 -12.60 0.25 -19.72
C ILE A 300 -12.55 0.39 -18.19
N THR A 301 -11.64 -0.32 -17.53
CA THR A 301 -11.46 -0.29 -16.08
C THR A 301 -10.52 0.85 -15.66
N GLY A 302 -9.50 1.13 -16.47
CA GLY A 302 -8.41 2.04 -16.13
C GLY A 302 -7.50 1.43 -15.06
N HIS A 303 -7.41 0.10 -14.95
CA HIS A 303 -6.71 -0.57 -13.87
C HIS A 303 -5.21 -0.76 -14.16
N SER A 304 -4.38 -0.50 -13.16
CA SER A 304 -2.94 -0.70 -13.23
C SER A 304 -2.47 -2.14 -13.00
N ASP A 305 -3.31 -3.01 -12.41
CA ASP A 305 -2.90 -4.35 -11.98
C ASP A 305 -2.75 -5.37 -13.11
N GLY A 306 -3.31 -5.09 -14.29
CA GLY A 306 -2.99 -5.77 -15.54
C GLY A 306 -1.74 -5.22 -16.24
N MET A 307 -1.33 -3.99 -15.93
CA MET A 307 -0.21 -3.29 -16.57
C MET A 307 1.15 -3.59 -15.92
N VAL A 308 1.16 -3.70 -14.59
CA VAL A 308 2.39 -3.80 -13.79
C VAL A 308 2.25 -4.73 -12.58
N MET A 309 3.37 -5.33 -12.18
CA MET A 309 3.48 -6.17 -10.98
C MET A 309 4.84 -6.00 -10.32
N TRP A 310 4.88 -5.85 -9.00
CA TRP A 310 6.12 -5.89 -8.23
C TRP A 310 6.59 -7.35 -8.04
N ALA A 311 7.68 -7.74 -8.70
CA ALA A 311 8.31 -9.04 -8.49
C ALA A 311 9.10 -9.08 -7.17
N GLU A 312 9.66 -7.93 -6.78
CA GLU A 312 10.34 -7.64 -5.53
C GLU A 312 10.08 -6.17 -5.15
N PRO A 313 10.32 -5.74 -3.89
CA PRO A 313 10.08 -4.35 -3.48
C PRO A 313 10.83 -3.28 -4.29
N ASP A 314 11.92 -3.66 -4.96
CA ASP A 314 12.75 -2.82 -5.84
C ASP A 314 12.79 -3.29 -7.31
N LYS A 315 11.96 -4.27 -7.69
CA LYS A 315 11.86 -4.76 -9.08
C LYS A 315 10.42 -4.77 -9.57
N LEU A 316 10.17 -3.93 -10.57
CA LEU A 316 8.87 -3.77 -11.21
C LEU A 316 8.87 -4.47 -12.56
N LEU A 317 7.89 -5.34 -12.78
CA LEU A 317 7.57 -5.88 -14.08
C LEU A 317 6.47 -5.03 -14.71
N VAL A 318 6.60 -4.75 -16.00
CA VAL A 318 5.64 -3.98 -16.81
C VAL A 318 5.41 -4.68 -18.15
N ASN A 319 4.21 -4.62 -18.70
CA ASN A 319 3.95 -5.19 -20.01
C ASN A 319 4.82 -4.51 -21.08
N GLU A 320 5.32 -5.29 -22.05
CA GLU A 320 6.05 -4.79 -23.22
C GLU A 320 5.05 -4.13 -24.20
N TYR A 321 4.75 -2.87 -23.96
CA TYR A 321 3.84 -2.07 -24.78
C TYR A 321 4.46 -1.62 -26.11
N GLU A 322 3.63 -1.19 -27.05
CA GLU A 322 4.06 -0.58 -28.32
C GLU A 322 4.18 0.94 -28.20
N GLU A 323 4.99 1.56 -29.06
CA GLU A 323 5.10 3.02 -29.14
C GLU A 323 3.83 3.66 -29.75
N PRO A 324 3.38 4.84 -29.29
CA PRO A 324 4.05 5.73 -28.33
C PRO A 324 3.72 5.45 -26.85
N PHE A 325 2.80 4.51 -26.57
CA PHE A 325 2.30 4.24 -25.21
C PHE A 325 3.42 3.72 -24.29
N ARG A 326 4.28 2.84 -24.81
CA ARG A 326 5.49 2.35 -24.14
C ARG A 326 6.33 3.46 -23.53
N SER A 327 6.69 4.48 -24.31
CA SER A 327 7.49 5.62 -23.81
C SER A 327 6.77 6.43 -22.73
N GLN A 328 5.44 6.50 -22.76
CA GLN A 328 4.66 7.22 -21.75
C GLN A 328 4.65 6.46 -20.42
N VAL A 329 4.39 5.16 -20.47
CA VAL A 329 4.40 4.28 -19.28
C VAL A 329 5.78 4.25 -18.63
N LEU A 330 6.83 3.94 -19.41
CA LEU A 330 8.20 3.87 -18.86
C LEU A 330 8.68 5.24 -18.37
N GLY A 331 8.36 6.32 -19.10
CA GLY A 331 8.73 7.67 -18.70
C GLY A 331 8.12 8.10 -17.37
N GLU A 332 6.85 7.75 -17.12
CA GLU A 332 6.19 7.99 -15.83
C GLU A 332 6.82 7.17 -14.71
N LEU A 333 7.03 5.86 -14.92
CA LEU A 333 7.63 4.97 -13.91
C LEU A 333 9.03 5.45 -13.51
N GLU A 334 9.88 5.79 -14.48
CA GLU A 334 11.24 6.29 -14.23
C GLU A 334 11.26 7.67 -13.55
N ALA A 335 10.27 8.52 -13.83
CA ALA A 335 10.17 9.86 -13.23
C ALA A 335 9.64 9.83 -11.79
N SER A 336 8.71 8.93 -11.50
CA SER A 336 7.96 8.90 -10.24
C SER A 336 8.53 7.93 -9.21
N LEU A 337 9.25 6.89 -9.63
CA LEU A 337 9.75 5.83 -8.74
C LEU A 337 11.28 5.83 -8.65
N SER A 338 11.81 5.99 -7.44
CA SER A 338 13.25 6.01 -7.21
C SER A 338 13.79 4.63 -6.79
N GLY A 339 14.94 4.25 -7.35
CA GLY A 339 15.65 3.02 -6.95
C GLY A 339 14.94 1.72 -7.35
N VAL A 340 14.20 1.74 -8.47
CA VAL A 340 13.46 0.59 -9.00
C VAL A 340 14.13 0.10 -10.29
N GLU A 341 14.34 -1.20 -10.40
CA GLU A 341 14.66 -1.87 -11.65
C GLU A 341 13.35 -2.18 -12.39
N ILE A 342 13.19 -1.65 -13.61
CA ILE A 342 12.00 -1.87 -14.45
C ILE A 342 12.34 -2.90 -15.52
N ILE A 343 11.52 -3.93 -15.64
CA ILE A 343 11.70 -5.06 -16.56
C ILE A 343 10.43 -5.22 -17.39
N GLU A 344 10.57 -5.20 -18.71
CA GLU A 344 9.46 -5.43 -19.63
C GLU A 344 9.20 -6.93 -19.78
N ILE A 345 7.92 -7.31 -19.74
CA ILE A 345 7.43 -8.68 -19.87
C ILE A 345 6.50 -8.75 -21.10
N PRO A 346 6.73 -9.69 -22.03
CA PRO A 346 5.85 -9.84 -23.18
C PRO A 346 4.46 -10.29 -22.73
N TYR A 347 3.43 -9.74 -23.37
CA TYR A 347 2.03 -10.08 -23.13
C TYR A 347 1.33 -10.30 -24.47
N VAL A 348 0.17 -10.95 -24.46
CA VAL A 348 -0.59 -11.22 -25.68
C VAL A 348 -1.97 -10.60 -25.56
N ASN A 349 -2.21 -9.51 -26.28
CA ASN A 349 -3.56 -8.94 -26.36
C ASN A 349 -4.46 -9.82 -27.24
N GLN A 350 -5.50 -10.40 -26.64
CA GLN A 350 -6.56 -11.10 -27.37
C GLN A 350 -7.63 -10.09 -27.78
N ASN A 351 -7.83 -9.90 -29.08
CA ASN A 351 -8.90 -9.05 -29.64
C ASN A 351 -10.28 -9.74 -29.54
N GLU A 352 -10.62 -10.21 -28.34
CA GLU A 352 -11.84 -10.92 -28.00
C GLU A 352 -12.60 -10.15 -26.93
N PHE A 353 -13.93 -10.26 -26.99
CA PHE A 353 -14.82 -9.56 -26.07
C PHE A 353 -15.84 -10.54 -25.51
N TRP A 354 -16.06 -10.44 -24.19
CA TRP A 354 -17.18 -11.09 -23.55
C TRP A 354 -18.22 -10.04 -23.19
N ARG A 355 -19.33 -10.06 -23.93
CA ARG A 355 -20.31 -8.96 -23.96
C ARG A 355 -19.59 -7.70 -24.46
N ASP A 356 -19.20 -6.80 -23.57
CA ASP A 356 -18.47 -5.56 -23.87
C ASP A 356 -17.12 -5.47 -23.14
N TRP A 357 -16.73 -6.52 -22.40
CA TRP A 357 -15.46 -6.57 -21.68
C TRP A 357 -14.34 -7.05 -22.61
N PRO A 358 -13.25 -6.27 -22.78
CA PRO A 358 -12.07 -6.74 -23.48
C PRO A 358 -11.43 -7.90 -22.70
N SER A 359 -10.92 -8.90 -23.40
CA SER A 359 -10.29 -10.06 -22.78
C SER A 359 -8.98 -9.72 -22.06
N ALA A 360 -8.82 -10.23 -20.83
CA ALA A 360 -7.56 -10.19 -20.09
C ALA A 360 -6.70 -11.45 -20.32
N CYS A 361 -7.09 -12.34 -21.24
CA CYS A 361 -6.27 -13.49 -21.59
C CYS A 361 -4.95 -13.01 -22.21
N GLY A 362 -3.82 -13.48 -21.69
CA GLY A 362 -2.48 -13.05 -22.09
C GLY A 362 -1.88 -11.89 -21.27
N TYR A 363 -2.61 -11.33 -20.30
CA TYR A 363 -2.11 -10.32 -19.35
C TYR A 363 -1.46 -10.97 -18.11
N TYR A 364 -0.26 -11.52 -18.29
CA TYR A 364 0.44 -12.27 -17.25
C TYR A 364 0.71 -11.48 -15.96
N LEU A 365 0.78 -10.15 -16.02
CA LEU A 365 1.03 -9.31 -14.83
C LEU A 365 -0.19 -9.14 -13.93
N ASN A 366 -1.39 -9.57 -14.35
CA ASN A 366 -2.56 -9.73 -13.47
C ASN A 366 -2.41 -10.96 -12.55
N SER A 367 -1.25 -11.01 -11.89
CA SER A 367 -0.73 -12.07 -11.03
C SER A 367 -0.91 -11.70 -9.57
N LEU A 368 -1.25 -12.68 -8.72
CA LEU A 368 -1.27 -12.49 -7.28
C LEU A 368 0.15 -12.64 -6.71
N VAL A 369 0.64 -11.61 -6.02
CA VAL A 369 1.96 -11.63 -5.36
C VAL A 369 1.75 -11.71 -3.85
N THR A 370 2.38 -12.69 -3.21
CA THR A 370 2.46 -12.82 -1.74
C THR A 370 3.92 -12.73 -1.29
N ASP A 371 4.19 -13.02 -0.01
CA ASP A 371 5.55 -12.93 0.54
C ASP A 371 6.51 -13.91 -0.13
N ASP A 372 6.08 -15.16 -0.28
CA ASP A 372 6.92 -16.26 -0.76
C ASP A 372 6.58 -16.70 -2.20
N PHE A 373 5.41 -16.31 -2.73
CA PHE A 373 4.89 -16.83 -4.00
C PHE A 373 4.45 -15.74 -4.98
N ILE A 374 4.53 -16.05 -6.27
CA ILE A 374 3.85 -15.30 -7.34
C ILE A 374 2.97 -16.27 -8.11
N TYR A 375 1.66 -16.08 -8.03
CA TYR A 375 0.67 -16.87 -8.74
C TYR A 375 0.36 -16.22 -10.09
N VAL A 376 0.97 -16.75 -11.13
CA VAL A 376 0.93 -16.20 -12.49
C VAL A 376 -0.19 -16.88 -13.30
N PRO A 377 -1.12 -16.11 -13.91
CA PRO A 377 -2.12 -16.70 -14.79
C PRO A 377 -1.47 -17.27 -16.05
N VAL A 378 -1.93 -18.43 -16.49
CA VAL A 378 -1.62 -19.04 -17.78
C VAL A 378 -2.91 -19.29 -18.54
N TYR A 379 -2.82 -19.35 -19.87
CA TYR A 379 -4.01 -19.25 -20.73
C TYR A 379 -4.08 -20.35 -21.80
N GLY A 380 -3.13 -21.28 -21.81
CA GLY A 380 -2.96 -22.26 -22.89
C GLY A 380 -2.30 -21.65 -24.14
N LEU A 381 -1.61 -20.53 -23.98
CA LEU A 381 -0.91 -19.83 -25.05
C LEU A 381 0.51 -20.35 -25.23
N THR A 382 1.11 -20.09 -26.40
CA THR A 382 2.48 -20.52 -26.69
C THR A 382 3.54 -19.82 -25.84
N GLU A 383 3.20 -18.66 -25.30
CA GLU A 383 4.04 -17.76 -24.51
C GLU A 383 4.09 -18.15 -23.03
N ASP A 384 3.09 -18.88 -22.51
CA ASP A 384 2.90 -19.19 -21.09
C ASP A 384 4.21 -19.64 -20.40
N GLN A 385 4.85 -20.68 -20.94
CA GLN A 385 6.05 -21.27 -20.34
C GLN A 385 7.24 -20.29 -20.33
N MET A 386 7.39 -19.50 -21.39
CA MET A 386 8.48 -18.54 -21.50
C MET A 386 8.29 -17.39 -20.52
N VAL A 387 7.06 -16.90 -20.34
CA VAL A 387 6.76 -15.82 -19.40
C VAL A 387 6.97 -16.27 -17.95
N LEU A 388 6.54 -17.48 -17.60
CA LEU A 388 6.79 -18.06 -16.27
C LEU A 388 8.29 -18.12 -15.95
N GLU A 389 9.11 -18.62 -16.89
CA GLU A 389 10.57 -18.69 -16.72
C GLU A 389 11.21 -17.31 -16.60
N LEU A 390 10.73 -16.33 -17.38
CA LEU A 390 11.22 -14.97 -17.33
C LEU A 390 10.90 -14.32 -15.98
N ILE A 391 9.65 -14.36 -15.52
CA ILE A 391 9.25 -13.84 -14.19
C ILE A 391 10.09 -14.49 -13.09
N GLN A 392 10.23 -15.82 -13.11
CA GLN A 392 11.02 -16.57 -12.13
C GLN A 392 12.48 -16.13 -12.10
N SER A 393 13.05 -15.70 -13.23
CA SER A 393 14.45 -15.24 -13.29
C SER A 393 14.70 -13.89 -12.60
N HIS A 394 13.64 -13.13 -12.31
CA HIS A 394 13.73 -11.79 -11.71
C HIS A 394 13.33 -11.73 -10.24
N THR A 395 12.75 -12.80 -9.68
CA THR A 395 12.30 -12.89 -8.28
C THR A 395 12.98 -14.06 -7.54
N SER A 396 13.06 -13.94 -6.22
CA SER A 396 13.43 -15.03 -5.31
C SER A 396 12.22 -15.86 -4.88
N LYS A 397 11.00 -15.37 -5.10
CA LYS A 397 9.73 -16.04 -4.82
C LYS A 397 9.52 -17.24 -5.73
N GLU A 398 8.74 -18.21 -5.28
CA GLU A 398 8.34 -19.34 -6.12
C GLU A 398 7.22 -18.91 -7.07
N VAL A 399 7.46 -19.02 -8.37
CA VAL A 399 6.48 -18.73 -9.42
C VAL A 399 5.61 -19.96 -9.68
N ILE A 400 4.30 -19.79 -9.53
CA ILE A 400 3.30 -20.86 -9.65
C ILE A 400 2.28 -20.47 -10.70
N SER A 401 2.01 -21.35 -11.65
CA SER A 401 0.96 -21.10 -12.64
C SER A 401 -0.44 -21.36 -12.09
N ILE A 402 -1.40 -20.54 -12.50
CA ILE A 402 -2.84 -20.75 -12.33
C ILE A 402 -3.48 -20.72 -13.72
N ASP A 403 -4.22 -21.76 -14.09
CA ASP A 403 -4.95 -21.77 -15.35
C ASP A 403 -6.15 -20.82 -15.27
N ALA A 404 -6.04 -19.66 -15.93
CA ALA A 404 -7.08 -18.63 -15.95
C ALA A 404 -7.91 -18.65 -17.25
N SER A 405 -7.74 -19.66 -18.10
CA SER A 405 -8.42 -19.74 -19.42
C SER A 405 -9.95 -19.73 -19.32
N ASN A 406 -10.49 -20.20 -18.19
CA ASN A 406 -11.93 -20.23 -17.89
C ASN A 406 -12.53 -18.89 -17.47
N VAL A 407 -11.71 -17.87 -17.16
CA VAL A 407 -12.19 -16.59 -16.60
C VAL A 407 -11.63 -15.37 -17.31
N CYS A 408 -10.44 -15.48 -17.91
CA CYS A 408 -9.72 -14.34 -18.49
C CYS A 408 -10.49 -13.59 -19.59
N PHE A 409 -11.35 -14.28 -20.33
CA PHE A 409 -12.14 -13.68 -21.39
C PHE A 409 -13.18 -12.69 -20.87
N MET A 410 -13.52 -12.72 -19.57
CA MET A 410 -14.45 -11.79 -18.92
C MET A 410 -13.80 -10.45 -18.53
N GLY A 411 -12.50 -10.27 -18.78
CA GLY A 411 -11.79 -8.99 -18.60
C GLY A 411 -10.96 -8.85 -17.33
N GLY A 412 -10.86 -9.90 -16.51
CA GLY A 412 -9.95 -9.94 -15.37
C GLY A 412 -9.29 -11.31 -15.23
N SER A 413 -8.25 -11.41 -14.40
CA SER A 413 -7.53 -12.67 -14.17
C SER A 413 -7.28 -12.91 -12.68
N VAL A 414 -6.23 -13.66 -12.34
CA VAL A 414 -5.93 -14.13 -10.98
C VAL A 414 -5.95 -13.00 -9.96
N ARG A 415 -5.37 -11.84 -10.27
CA ARG A 415 -5.29 -10.73 -9.32
C ARG A 415 -6.64 -10.04 -9.10
N CYS A 416 -7.46 -9.90 -10.14
CA CYS A 416 -8.81 -9.32 -10.04
C CYS A 416 -9.75 -10.19 -9.19
N LEU A 417 -9.57 -11.51 -9.22
CA LEU A 417 -10.39 -12.49 -8.52
C LEU A 417 -9.94 -12.76 -7.09
N THR A 418 -8.90 -12.07 -6.63
CA THR A 418 -8.30 -12.29 -5.31
C THR A 418 -8.14 -10.99 -4.54
N TRP A 419 -8.50 -11.02 -3.26
CA TRP A 419 -8.20 -9.99 -2.29
C TRP A 419 -7.23 -10.55 -1.25
N THR A 420 -6.30 -9.71 -0.78
CA THR A 420 -5.27 -10.08 0.19
C THR A 420 -5.46 -9.28 1.45
N VAL A 421 -5.47 -9.97 2.59
CA VAL A 421 -5.60 -9.37 3.91
C VAL A 421 -4.61 -10.02 4.87
N ASP A 422 -4.04 -9.22 5.76
CA ASP A 422 -3.06 -9.68 6.74
C ASP A 422 -3.50 -9.51 8.20
N GLY A 423 -2.61 -9.93 9.10
CA GLY A 423 -2.69 -9.66 10.53
C GLY A 423 -4.02 -10.06 11.19
N LEU A 424 -4.55 -9.17 12.04
CA LEU A 424 -5.74 -9.45 12.84
C LEU A 424 -7.01 -9.64 12.01
N ASN A 425 -7.10 -9.03 10.83
CA ASN A 425 -8.27 -9.21 9.97
C ASN A 425 -8.24 -10.58 9.29
N ALA A 426 -7.06 -11.03 8.85
CA ALA A 426 -6.87 -12.41 8.39
C ALA A 426 -7.25 -13.44 9.48
N GLU A 427 -6.77 -13.24 10.72
CA GLU A 427 -7.11 -14.11 11.86
C GLU A 427 -8.63 -14.19 12.09
N LYS A 428 -9.34 -13.05 12.08
CA LYS A 428 -10.81 -13.01 12.28
C LYS A 428 -11.60 -13.69 11.15
N ILE A 429 -11.10 -13.65 9.92
CA ILE A 429 -11.77 -14.34 8.80
C ILE A 429 -11.66 -15.86 9.00
N LEU A 430 -10.48 -16.34 9.40
CA LEU A 430 -10.18 -17.74 9.68
C LEU A 430 -10.86 -18.26 10.97
N GLU A 431 -11.20 -17.37 11.90
CA GLU A 431 -12.07 -17.67 13.03
C GLU A 431 -13.53 -17.88 12.55
N HIS A 432 -13.90 -19.15 12.39
CA HIS A 432 -15.25 -19.57 11.95
C HIS A 432 -16.36 -19.20 12.93
#